data_AF-A0AAE6SQH8-F1
#
_entry.id   AF-A0AAE6SQH8-F1
#
_cell.length_a   1.000
_cell.length_b   1.000
_cell.length_c   1.000
_cell.angle_alpha   90.00
_cell.angle_beta   90.00
_cell.angle_gamma   90.00
#
_symmetry.space_group_name_H-M   'P 1'
#
loop_
_entity.id
_entity.type
_entity.pdbx_description
1 polymer ?
#
loop_
_entity_poly.entity_id
_entity_poly.type
_entity_poly.pdbx_seq_one_letter_code
_entity_poly.pdbx_strand_id
1 'polypeptide(L)'
;MQLVLRDENQGPYLSRVLAYGRTEELLSNEQLGQIKAKAILMSLKFADKFYNKYKMHLLEEAAQDVIGIVSIGLMALSDQSQANAIRLLLTDDGVVKSFQKGWGMLTKVSQHRLHGKSVYGDVDKVLLDQVSSPPDCDEWQGWAYYQEALAEHNRQQSINALLAQFYIVGTFDPMDYINLESTLAEAVLYRIFFDGKKVRQDLKRRMARIELKDEWFNLEFIELQTKVALAELPNELADAIRLDLGKHFNAALLRTLHFSRSYQELAIQNASPERLERLEYKEGLIGLLGWPIYIDM
;
A
#
# COMPACT_ATOMS: atom_id res chain seq x y z
N MET A 1 -18.35 36.75 6.24
CA MET A 1 -17.64 35.54 5.76
C MET A 1 -16.32 36.03 5.17
N GLN A 2 -15.23 35.98 5.95
CA GLN A 2 -13.91 36.37 5.45
C GLN A 2 -13.42 35.23 4.54
N LEU A 3 -13.29 35.53 3.24
CA LEU A 3 -12.58 34.64 2.31
C LEU A 3 -11.12 34.57 2.78
N VAL A 4 -10.75 33.44 3.36
CA VAL A 4 -9.34 33.09 3.54
C VAL A 4 -8.77 32.98 2.13
N LEU A 5 -7.96 33.96 1.74
CA LEU A 5 -7.24 33.96 0.47
C LEU A 5 -6.18 32.85 0.58
N ARG A 6 -6.43 31.71 -0.08
CA ARG A 6 -5.44 30.64 -0.22
C ARG A 6 -4.18 31.20 -0.87
N ASP A 7 -3.01 30.76 -0.43
CA ASP A 7 -1.81 30.90 -1.24
C ASP A 7 -2.03 30.14 -2.56
N GLU A 8 -1.78 30.80 -3.71
CA GLU A 8 -1.96 30.22 -5.04
C GLU A 8 -1.15 28.93 -5.23
N ASN A 9 -0.10 28.72 -4.44
CA ASN A 9 0.77 27.56 -4.50
C ASN A 9 0.35 26.38 -3.62
N GLN A 10 -0.62 26.55 -2.73
CA GLN A 10 -1.02 25.52 -1.75
C GLN A 10 -2.28 24.74 -2.16
N GLY A 11 -2.94 25.15 -3.24
CA GLY A 11 -4.11 24.45 -3.76
C GLY A 11 -3.78 23.15 -4.52
N PRO A 12 -4.83 22.42 -4.96
CA PRO A 12 -4.66 21.23 -5.79
C PRO A 12 -3.83 21.49 -7.03
N TYR A 13 -3.16 20.44 -7.52
CA TYR A 13 -2.25 20.56 -8.66
C TYR A 13 -2.91 21.19 -9.89
N LEU A 14 -4.18 20.88 -10.17
CA LEU A 14 -4.93 21.54 -11.25
C LEU A 14 -4.97 23.07 -11.08
N SER A 15 -5.30 23.57 -9.90
CA SER A 15 -5.38 25.01 -9.61
C SER A 15 -4.02 25.68 -9.78
N ARG A 16 -2.95 25.03 -9.29
CA ARG A 16 -1.57 25.52 -9.43
C ARG A 16 -1.12 25.57 -10.88
N VAL A 17 -1.46 24.55 -11.68
CA VAL A 17 -1.17 24.52 -13.12
C VAL A 17 -1.90 25.64 -13.85
N LEU A 18 -3.18 25.89 -13.53
CA LEU A 18 -3.94 26.99 -14.15
C LEU A 18 -3.39 28.37 -13.75
N ALA A 19 -2.97 28.55 -12.50
CA ALA A 19 -2.30 29.77 -12.05
C ALA A 19 -0.98 29.99 -12.80
N TYR A 20 -0.13 28.96 -12.88
CA TYR A 20 1.10 28.95 -13.67
C TYR A 20 0.85 29.33 -15.13
N GLY A 21 -0.11 28.67 -15.80
CA GLY A 21 -0.42 28.95 -17.21
C GLY A 21 -0.92 30.38 -17.45
N ARG A 22 -1.57 31.00 -16.46
CA ARG A 22 -1.96 32.41 -16.53
C ARG A 22 -0.77 33.35 -16.34
N THR A 23 0.07 33.09 -15.33
CA THR A 23 1.25 33.90 -15.01
C THR A 23 2.28 33.88 -16.13
N GLU A 24 2.48 32.73 -16.77
CA GLU A 24 3.41 32.55 -17.90
C GLU A 24 2.79 32.84 -19.27
N GLU A 25 1.55 33.38 -19.31
CA GLU A 25 0.81 33.70 -20.55
C GLU A 25 0.62 32.50 -21.50
N LEU A 26 0.71 31.27 -20.99
CA LEU A 26 0.48 30.02 -21.73
C LEU A 26 -1.01 29.67 -21.87
N LEU A 27 -1.88 30.34 -21.11
CA LEU A 27 -3.33 30.20 -21.15
C LEU A 27 -4.02 31.54 -21.41
N SER A 28 -4.75 31.62 -22.52
CA SER A 28 -5.70 32.70 -22.74
C SER A 28 -6.93 32.57 -21.83
N ASN A 29 -7.66 33.67 -21.62
CA ASN A 29 -8.93 33.66 -20.87
C ASN A 29 -9.98 32.73 -21.50
N GLU A 30 -9.99 32.60 -22.82
CA GLU A 30 -10.91 31.70 -23.54
C GLU A 30 -10.58 30.24 -23.23
N GLN A 31 -9.31 29.84 -23.37
CA GLN A 31 -8.86 28.48 -23.04
C GLN A 31 -9.10 28.14 -21.57
N LEU A 32 -8.84 29.09 -20.65
CA LEU A 32 -9.15 28.92 -19.24
C LEU A 32 -10.66 28.71 -19.00
N GLY A 33 -11.51 29.46 -19.71
CA GLY A 33 -12.97 29.29 -19.67
C GLY A 33 -13.41 27.90 -20.14
N GLN A 34 -12.82 27.40 -21.23
CA GLN A 34 -13.11 26.06 -21.76
C GLN A 34 -12.69 24.95 -20.79
N ILE A 35 -11.51 25.06 -20.17
CA ILE A 35 -11.04 24.10 -19.17
C ILE A 35 -12.00 24.06 -17.96
N LYS A 36 -12.37 25.24 -17.44
CA LYS A 36 -13.33 25.36 -16.32
C LYS A 36 -14.70 24.78 -16.67
N ALA A 37 -15.22 25.06 -17.86
CA ALA A 37 -16.50 24.53 -18.31
C ALA A 37 -16.48 22.98 -18.36
N LYS A 38 -15.40 22.38 -18.87
CA LYS A 38 -15.23 20.92 -18.87
C LYS A 38 -15.17 20.34 -17.45
N ALA A 39 -14.45 20.98 -16.53
CA ALA A 39 -14.40 20.57 -15.13
C ALA A 39 -15.78 20.62 -14.46
N ILE A 40 -16.55 21.69 -14.68
CA ILE A 40 -17.93 21.83 -14.17
C ILE A 40 -18.84 20.71 -14.71
N LEU A 41 -18.77 20.42 -16.01
CA LEU A 41 -19.54 19.33 -16.62
C LEU A 41 -19.17 17.97 -16.01
N MET A 42 -17.90 17.75 -15.67
CA MET A 42 -17.47 16.53 -14.98
C MET A 42 -18.03 16.47 -13.56
N SER A 43 -17.99 17.57 -12.80
CA SER A 43 -18.59 17.65 -11.46
C SER A 43 -20.09 17.37 -11.47
N LEU A 44 -20.82 17.90 -12.46
CA LEU A 44 -22.26 17.63 -12.62
C LEU A 44 -22.53 16.14 -12.90
N LYS A 45 -21.75 15.53 -13.80
CA LYS A 45 -21.88 14.08 -14.09
C LYS A 45 -21.52 13.22 -12.89
N PHE A 46 -20.50 13.62 -12.14
CA PHE A 46 -20.07 12.93 -10.92
C PHE A 46 -21.15 13.02 -9.84
N ALA A 47 -21.71 14.21 -9.65
CA ALA A 47 -22.82 14.45 -8.73
C ALA A 47 -24.05 13.62 -9.07
N ASP A 48 -24.46 13.54 -10.35
CA ASP A 48 -25.62 12.73 -10.77
C ASP A 48 -25.42 11.23 -10.49
N LYS A 49 -24.16 10.76 -10.52
CA LYS A 49 -23.84 9.35 -10.29
C LYS A 49 -23.73 8.98 -8.82
N PHE A 50 -23.11 9.83 -7.99
CA PHE A 50 -22.71 9.47 -6.63
C PHE A 50 -23.35 10.31 -5.53
N TYR A 51 -23.98 11.43 -5.88
CA TYR A 51 -24.59 12.35 -4.93
C TYR A 51 -26.08 12.52 -5.17
N ASN A 52 -26.78 13.01 -4.15
CA ASN A 52 -28.17 13.38 -4.32
C ASN A 52 -28.27 14.74 -5.03
N LYS A 53 -28.61 14.71 -6.32
CA LYS A 53 -28.74 15.90 -7.19
C LYS A 53 -29.68 17.01 -6.70
N TYR A 54 -30.52 16.74 -5.69
CA TYR A 54 -31.45 17.73 -5.13
C TYR A 54 -30.85 18.55 -3.97
N LYS A 55 -29.57 18.38 -3.64
CA LYS A 55 -28.89 19.12 -2.57
C LYS A 55 -27.70 19.91 -3.12
N MET A 56 -27.76 21.25 -3.08
CA MET A 56 -26.72 22.12 -3.64
C MET A 56 -25.34 21.95 -2.99
N HIS A 57 -25.24 21.73 -1.68
CA HIS A 57 -23.95 21.49 -1.01
C HIS A 57 -23.22 20.25 -1.55
N LEU A 58 -23.97 19.25 -2.05
CA LEU A 58 -23.38 18.05 -2.65
C LEU A 58 -22.78 18.30 -4.04
N LEU A 59 -23.18 19.37 -4.73
CA LEU A 59 -22.55 19.76 -5.99
C LEU A 59 -21.18 20.41 -5.73
N GLU A 60 -21.06 21.16 -4.65
CA GLU A 60 -19.79 21.75 -4.21
C GLU A 60 -18.81 20.64 -3.78
N GLU A 61 -19.27 19.66 -3.01
CA GLU A 61 -18.50 18.45 -2.66
C GLU A 61 -18.05 17.70 -3.92
N ALA A 62 -18.97 17.39 -4.85
CA ALA A 62 -18.62 16.72 -6.09
C ALA A 62 -17.60 17.50 -6.93
N ALA A 63 -17.63 18.83 -6.90
CA ALA A 63 -16.63 19.65 -7.59
C ALA A 63 -15.26 19.57 -6.90
N GLN A 64 -15.21 19.52 -5.58
CA GLN A 64 -13.97 19.37 -4.81
C GLN A 64 -13.33 18.00 -5.06
N ASP A 65 -14.15 16.94 -5.13
CA ASP A 65 -13.71 15.60 -5.51
C ASP A 65 -13.13 15.58 -6.92
N VAL A 66 -13.86 16.13 -7.91
CA VAL A 66 -13.39 16.16 -9.30
C VAL A 66 -12.09 16.94 -9.42
N ILE A 67 -11.92 18.07 -8.72
CA ILE A 67 -10.67 18.82 -8.71
C ILE A 67 -9.52 17.99 -8.12
N GLY A 68 -9.76 17.27 -7.02
CA GLY A 68 -8.79 16.36 -6.41
C GLY A 68 -8.39 15.23 -7.36
N ILE A 69 -9.37 14.51 -7.91
CA ILE A 69 -9.17 13.39 -8.84
C ILE A 69 -8.42 13.83 -10.10
N VAL A 70 -8.84 14.95 -10.72
CA VAL A 70 -8.16 15.52 -11.89
C VAL A 70 -6.73 15.90 -11.54
N SER A 71 -6.48 16.46 -10.36
CA SER A 71 -5.13 16.82 -9.91
C SER A 71 -4.21 15.60 -9.82
N ILE A 72 -4.66 14.49 -9.22
CA ILE A 72 -3.89 13.23 -9.17
C ILE A 72 -3.56 12.72 -10.58
N GLY A 73 -4.57 12.63 -11.45
CA GLY A 73 -4.35 12.11 -12.80
C GLY A 73 -3.51 13.04 -13.66
N LEU A 74 -3.64 14.36 -13.50
CA LEU A 74 -2.82 15.34 -14.19
C LEU A 74 -1.35 15.24 -13.77
N MET A 75 -1.06 15.13 -12.47
CA MET A 75 0.30 14.89 -11.96
C MET A 75 0.92 13.63 -12.56
N ALA A 76 0.15 12.54 -12.65
CA ALA A 76 0.61 11.27 -13.18
C ALA A 76 0.82 11.27 -14.70
N LEU A 77 0.10 12.09 -15.46
CA LEU A 77 0.22 12.17 -16.93
C LEU A 77 1.24 13.22 -17.38
N SER A 78 1.55 14.20 -16.53
CA SER A 78 2.48 15.28 -16.86
C SER A 78 3.88 15.08 -16.30
N ASP A 79 4.13 13.96 -15.59
CA ASP A 79 5.33 13.76 -14.77
C ASP A 79 5.58 14.94 -13.81
N GLN A 80 4.48 15.49 -13.28
CA GLN A 80 4.45 16.68 -12.42
C GLN A 80 5.03 17.96 -13.05
N SER A 81 5.29 17.98 -14.36
CA SER A 81 5.67 19.19 -15.08
C SER A 81 4.46 20.07 -15.39
N GLN A 82 4.48 21.32 -14.89
CA GLN A 82 3.40 22.28 -15.12
C GLN A 82 3.23 22.62 -16.61
N ALA A 83 4.33 22.73 -17.36
CA ALA A 83 4.28 22.96 -18.81
C ALA A 83 3.63 21.79 -19.56
N ASN A 84 3.98 20.55 -19.21
CA ASN A 84 3.34 19.37 -19.80
C ASN A 84 1.85 19.26 -19.40
N ALA A 85 1.53 19.63 -18.16
CA ALA A 85 0.16 19.66 -17.67
C ALA A 85 -0.70 20.67 -18.45
N ILE A 86 -0.18 21.88 -18.72
CA ILE A 86 -0.85 22.87 -19.59
C ILE A 86 -1.08 22.31 -20.99
N ARG A 87 -0.06 21.72 -21.61
CA ARG A 87 -0.19 21.11 -22.94
C ARG A 87 -1.28 20.03 -22.96
N LEU A 88 -1.38 19.22 -21.91
CA LEU A 88 -2.43 18.22 -21.78
C LEU A 88 -3.81 18.86 -21.62
N LEU A 89 -3.95 19.86 -20.74
CA LEU A 89 -5.24 20.53 -20.48
C LEU A 89 -5.80 21.26 -21.70
N LEU A 90 -4.94 21.73 -22.61
CA LEU A 90 -5.32 22.38 -23.87
C LEU A 90 -5.85 21.41 -24.93
N THR A 91 -5.73 20.10 -24.73
CA THR A 91 -6.37 19.11 -25.62
C THR A 91 -7.88 19.03 -25.37
N ASP A 92 -8.63 18.56 -26.37
CA ASP A 92 -10.09 18.48 -26.30
C ASP A 92 -10.62 17.65 -25.13
N ASP A 93 -9.88 16.63 -24.71
CA ASP A 93 -10.25 15.73 -23.64
C ASP A 93 -9.31 15.80 -22.43
N GLY A 94 -8.45 16.81 -22.33
CA GLY A 94 -7.41 16.91 -21.29
C GLY A 94 -7.93 16.71 -19.87
N VAL A 95 -8.98 17.46 -19.48
CA VAL A 95 -9.63 17.32 -18.16
C VAL A 95 -10.23 15.92 -17.96
N VAL A 96 -10.84 15.35 -19.00
CA VAL A 96 -11.49 14.04 -18.94
C VAL A 96 -10.45 12.93 -18.80
N LYS A 97 -9.36 12.99 -19.57
CA LYS A 97 -8.22 12.07 -19.48
C LYS A 97 -7.58 12.11 -18.10
N SER A 98 -7.33 13.30 -17.56
CA SER A 98 -6.82 13.46 -16.20
C SER A 98 -7.79 12.88 -15.16
N PHE A 99 -9.10 13.13 -15.27
CA PHE A 99 -10.07 12.52 -14.39
C PHE A 99 -10.05 10.99 -14.46
N GLN A 100 -10.08 10.41 -15.68
CA GLN A 100 -10.08 8.96 -15.89
C GLN A 100 -8.82 8.31 -15.32
N LYS A 101 -7.66 8.93 -15.53
CA LYS A 101 -6.40 8.46 -14.96
C LYS A 101 -6.42 8.50 -13.44
N GLY A 102 -6.82 9.63 -12.85
CA GLY A 102 -6.91 9.79 -11.40
C GLY A 102 -7.88 8.78 -10.79
N TRP A 103 -9.07 8.65 -11.37
CA TRP A 103 -10.09 7.70 -10.91
C TRP A 103 -9.57 6.26 -10.96
N GLY A 104 -8.95 5.84 -12.07
CA GLY A 104 -8.38 4.49 -12.21
C GLY A 104 -7.25 4.22 -11.21
N MET A 105 -6.44 5.24 -10.89
CA MET A 105 -5.42 5.15 -9.85
C MET A 105 -6.05 4.93 -8.47
N LEU A 106 -7.08 5.71 -8.11
CA LEU A 106 -7.80 5.55 -6.85
C LEU A 106 -8.51 4.19 -6.75
N THR A 107 -9.16 3.74 -7.81
CA THR A 107 -9.78 2.41 -7.88
C THR A 107 -8.77 1.29 -7.63
N LYS A 108 -7.59 1.36 -8.25
CA LYS A 108 -6.54 0.35 -8.05
C LYS A 108 -6.13 0.24 -6.59
N VAL A 109 -5.78 1.36 -5.95
CA VAL A 109 -5.27 1.34 -4.57
C VAL A 109 -6.37 1.08 -3.52
N SER A 110 -7.64 1.24 -3.89
CA SER A 110 -8.79 0.98 -3.02
C SER A 110 -9.13 -0.50 -2.85
N GLN A 111 -8.66 -1.39 -3.75
CA GLN A 111 -9.05 -2.81 -3.79
C GLN A 111 -8.96 -3.52 -2.42
N HIS A 112 -7.90 -3.24 -1.65
CA HIS A 112 -7.65 -3.88 -0.34
C HIS A 112 -8.10 -3.04 0.85
N ARG A 113 -8.62 -1.83 0.61
CA ARG A 113 -9.09 -0.89 1.67
C ARG A 113 -10.60 -0.96 1.89
N LEU A 114 -11.32 -1.54 0.95
CA LEU A 114 -12.78 -1.59 0.98
C LEU A 114 -13.26 -2.65 1.97
N HIS A 115 -13.67 -2.22 3.16
CA HIS A 115 -14.41 -3.05 4.13
C HIS A 115 -15.91 -3.09 3.77
N GLY A 116 -16.24 -3.45 2.52
CA GLY A 116 -17.60 -3.50 1.99
C GLY A 116 -17.83 -2.62 0.76
N LYS A 117 -19.09 -2.44 0.36
CA LYS A 117 -19.44 -1.62 -0.81
C LYS A 117 -19.31 -0.14 -0.48
N SER A 118 -18.38 0.56 -1.13
CA SER A 118 -18.31 2.02 -1.06
C SER A 118 -19.46 2.66 -1.84
N VAL A 119 -19.89 3.84 -1.38
CA VAL A 119 -20.84 4.69 -2.12
C VAL A 119 -20.30 5.13 -3.49
N TYR A 120 -18.98 5.08 -3.66
CA TYR A 120 -18.26 5.44 -4.88
C TYR A 120 -17.92 4.22 -5.75
N GLY A 121 -18.58 3.07 -5.51
CA GLY A 121 -18.29 1.82 -6.21
C GLY A 121 -16.98 1.20 -5.71
N ASP A 122 -15.95 1.22 -6.55
CA ASP A 122 -14.65 0.58 -6.28
C ASP A 122 -13.60 1.54 -5.70
N VAL A 123 -14.00 2.76 -5.32
CA VAL A 123 -13.11 3.75 -4.69
C VAL A 123 -13.43 3.86 -3.21
N ASP A 124 -12.41 3.74 -2.37
CA ASP A 124 -12.52 3.92 -0.92
C ASP A 124 -12.95 5.35 -0.58
N LYS A 125 -13.98 5.49 0.25
CA LYS A 125 -14.54 6.80 0.61
C LYS A 125 -13.52 7.64 1.37
N VAL A 126 -12.81 7.04 2.32
CA VAL A 126 -11.83 7.77 3.15
C VAL A 126 -10.70 8.31 2.27
N LEU A 127 -10.18 7.48 1.36
CA LEU A 127 -9.19 7.91 0.39
C LEU A 127 -9.72 9.03 -0.52
N LEU A 128 -10.96 8.95 -1.00
CA LEU A 128 -11.53 10.01 -1.81
C LEU A 128 -11.61 11.33 -1.02
N ASP A 129 -12.16 11.29 0.19
CA ASP A 129 -12.28 12.45 1.08
C ASP A 129 -10.90 13.11 1.35
N GLN A 130 -9.83 12.31 1.46
CA GLN A 130 -8.44 12.77 1.61
C GLN A 130 -7.85 13.42 0.35
N VAL A 131 -8.25 12.94 -0.83
CA VAL A 131 -7.76 13.45 -2.13
C VAL A 131 -8.54 14.69 -2.57
N SER A 132 -9.76 14.85 -2.10
CA SER A 132 -10.61 16.01 -2.36
C SER A 132 -9.98 17.32 -1.88
N SER A 133 -10.49 18.45 -2.38
CA SER A 133 -10.00 19.78 -2.02
C SER A 133 -11.09 20.62 -1.35
N PRO A 134 -11.41 20.36 -0.08
CA PRO A 134 -12.44 21.10 0.61
C PRO A 134 -12.00 22.56 0.85
N PRO A 135 -12.95 23.51 1.03
CA PRO A 135 -12.71 24.95 1.02
C PRO A 135 -11.76 25.42 2.14
N ASP A 136 -11.76 24.70 3.25
CA ASP A 136 -11.05 24.92 4.51
C ASP A 136 -9.67 24.26 4.58
N CYS A 137 -9.24 23.55 3.54
CA CYS A 137 -7.90 22.96 3.46
C CYS A 137 -6.84 24.02 3.15
N ASP A 138 -5.91 24.24 4.08
CA ASP A 138 -4.79 25.18 3.95
C ASP A 138 -3.78 24.73 2.88
N GLU A 139 -3.40 23.45 2.87
CA GLU A 139 -2.49 22.85 1.88
C GLU A 139 -3.03 21.53 1.37
N TRP A 140 -3.16 21.40 0.04
CA TRP A 140 -3.65 20.17 -0.57
C TRP A 140 -2.60 19.05 -0.53
N GLN A 141 -2.89 18.00 0.23
CA GLN A 141 -2.03 16.82 0.42
C GLN A 141 -2.49 15.58 -0.35
N GLY A 142 -3.46 15.72 -1.28
CA GLY A 142 -4.06 14.57 -1.97
C GLY A 142 -3.05 13.67 -2.67
N TRP A 143 -1.96 14.22 -3.23
CA TRP A 143 -0.89 13.40 -3.81
C TRP A 143 -0.16 12.54 -2.77
N ALA A 144 0.13 13.09 -1.59
CA ALA A 144 0.79 12.36 -0.52
C ALA A 144 -0.11 11.22 0.01
N TYR A 145 -1.40 11.48 0.23
CA TYR A 145 -2.36 10.44 0.61
C TYR A 145 -2.50 9.35 -0.44
N TYR A 146 -2.49 9.70 -1.73
CA TYR A 146 -2.44 8.70 -2.79
C TYR A 146 -1.16 7.85 -2.74
N GLN A 147 0.01 8.45 -2.51
CA GLN A 147 1.27 7.71 -2.41
C GLN A 147 1.29 6.76 -1.20
N GLU A 148 0.74 7.17 -0.07
CA GLU A 148 0.57 6.32 1.10
C GLU A 148 -0.36 5.13 0.80
N ALA A 149 -1.51 5.39 0.17
CA ALA A 149 -2.43 4.34 -0.25
C ALA A 149 -1.82 3.39 -1.28
N LEU A 150 -0.97 3.89 -2.18
CA LEU A 150 -0.25 3.07 -3.14
C LEU A 150 0.80 2.18 -2.47
N ALA A 151 1.55 2.71 -1.51
CA ALA A 151 2.53 1.93 -0.75
C ALA A 151 1.82 0.80 0.01
N GLU A 152 0.70 1.09 0.66
CA GLU A 152 -0.09 0.06 1.35
C GLU A 152 -0.66 -0.98 0.38
N HIS A 153 -1.21 -0.56 -0.76
CA HIS A 153 -1.68 -1.48 -1.79
C HIS A 153 -0.56 -2.42 -2.27
N ASN A 154 0.65 -1.90 -2.51
CA ASN A 154 1.79 -2.71 -2.96
C ASN A 154 2.25 -3.70 -1.86
N ARG A 155 2.22 -3.28 -0.59
CA ARG A 155 2.50 -4.15 0.56
C ARG A 155 1.51 -5.32 0.60
N GLN A 156 0.23 -5.04 0.45
CA GLN A 156 -0.82 -6.06 0.44
C GLN A 156 -0.71 -7.02 -0.76
N GLN A 157 -0.39 -6.51 -1.95
CA GLN A 157 -0.11 -7.35 -3.12
C GLN A 157 1.09 -8.28 -2.87
N SER A 158 2.14 -7.77 -2.23
CA SER A 158 3.33 -8.53 -1.90
C SER A 158 3.03 -9.65 -0.89
N ILE A 159 2.27 -9.36 0.17
CA ILE A 159 1.82 -10.37 1.15
C ILE A 159 1.00 -11.46 0.45
N ASN A 160 0.03 -11.08 -0.39
CA ASN A 160 -0.78 -12.02 -1.15
C ASN A 160 0.07 -12.95 -2.04
N ALA A 161 1.08 -12.41 -2.71
CA ALA A 161 1.99 -13.20 -3.52
C ALA A 161 2.83 -14.18 -2.68
N LEU A 162 3.32 -13.74 -1.51
CA LEU A 162 4.02 -14.62 -0.57
C LEU A 162 3.13 -15.76 -0.07
N LEU A 163 1.89 -15.46 0.32
CA LEU A 163 0.93 -16.47 0.79
C LEU A 163 0.61 -17.48 -0.32
N ALA A 164 0.31 -17.02 -1.54
CA ALA A 164 0.01 -17.90 -2.66
C ALA A 164 1.19 -18.81 -3.03
N GLN A 165 2.41 -18.26 -3.05
CA GLN A 165 3.61 -19.00 -3.43
C GLN A 165 4.06 -19.95 -2.33
N PHE A 166 4.17 -19.48 -1.08
CA PHE A 166 4.87 -20.20 -0.02
C PHE A 166 3.98 -20.90 1.00
N TYR A 167 2.68 -20.60 1.09
CA TYR A 167 1.80 -21.18 2.12
C TYR A 167 0.83 -22.21 1.53
N ILE A 168 0.49 -23.25 2.30
CA ILE A 168 -0.53 -24.24 1.88
C ILE A 168 -1.93 -23.65 2.00
N VAL A 169 -2.20 -22.92 3.08
CA VAL A 169 -3.41 -22.11 3.23
C VAL A 169 -3.06 -20.73 2.71
N GLY A 170 -3.30 -20.49 1.41
CA GLY A 170 -2.86 -19.29 0.70
C GLY A 170 -3.86 -18.13 0.71
N THR A 171 -4.82 -18.13 1.63
CA THR A 171 -5.84 -17.08 1.73
C THR A 171 -5.43 -16.02 2.74
N PHE A 172 -5.27 -14.80 2.26
CA PHE A 172 -5.16 -13.60 3.08
C PHE A 172 -6.54 -13.23 3.63
N ASP A 173 -6.66 -13.09 4.94
CA ASP A 173 -7.76 -12.34 5.56
C ASP A 173 -7.30 -10.89 5.76
N PRO A 174 -7.96 -9.88 5.16
CA PRO A 174 -7.65 -8.47 5.39
C PRO A 174 -7.75 -8.02 6.86
N MET A 175 -8.39 -8.81 7.73
CA MET A 175 -8.42 -8.58 9.17
C MET A 175 -7.23 -9.17 9.91
N ASP A 176 -6.51 -10.12 9.30
CA ASP A 176 -5.26 -10.59 9.83
C ASP A 176 -4.23 -9.49 9.60
N TYR A 177 -3.76 -8.86 10.69
CA TYR A 177 -2.66 -7.89 10.65
C TYR A 177 -1.34 -8.62 10.33
N ILE A 178 -1.22 -9.11 9.11
CA ILE A 178 -0.07 -9.85 8.61
C ILE A 178 1.00 -8.84 8.20
N ASN A 179 2.12 -8.85 8.90
CA ASN A 179 3.28 -8.05 8.53
C ASN A 179 4.06 -8.72 7.38
N LEU A 180 4.37 -7.96 6.32
CA LEU A 180 5.17 -8.41 5.17
C LEU A 180 6.46 -9.12 5.59
N GLU A 181 7.22 -8.51 6.51
CA GLU A 181 8.48 -9.11 6.97
C GLU A 181 8.23 -10.43 7.70
N SER A 182 7.20 -10.50 8.54
CA SER A 182 6.88 -11.72 9.27
C SER A 182 6.48 -12.86 8.32
N THR A 183 5.69 -12.55 7.28
CA THR A 183 5.29 -13.54 6.25
C THR A 183 6.49 -14.06 5.47
N LEU A 184 7.36 -13.17 4.99
CA LEU A 184 8.56 -13.59 4.28
C LEU A 184 9.50 -14.38 5.21
N ALA A 185 9.65 -13.92 6.46
CA ALA A 185 10.53 -14.54 7.43
C ALA A 185 10.11 -15.97 7.77
N GLU A 186 8.83 -16.20 8.05
CA GLU A 186 8.32 -17.56 8.29
C GLU A 186 8.47 -18.42 7.03
N ALA A 187 8.17 -17.89 5.83
CA ALA A 187 8.39 -18.62 4.58
C ALA A 187 9.86 -19.04 4.41
N VAL A 188 10.81 -18.14 4.63
CA VAL A 188 12.25 -18.44 4.53
C VAL A 188 12.66 -19.48 5.57
N LEU A 189 12.30 -19.29 6.84
CA LEU A 189 12.67 -20.21 7.92
C LEU A 189 12.08 -21.61 7.72
N TYR A 190 10.78 -21.69 7.44
CA TYR A 190 10.12 -22.97 7.21
C TYR A 190 10.77 -23.73 6.06
N ARG A 191 11.12 -23.03 4.98
CA ARG A 191 11.81 -23.62 3.83
C ARG A 191 13.21 -24.10 4.17
N ILE A 192 13.96 -23.38 5.01
CA ILE A 192 15.26 -23.85 5.51
C ILE A 192 15.08 -25.17 6.27
N PHE A 193 14.08 -25.24 7.17
CA PHE A 193 13.87 -26.41 8.00
C PHE A 193 13.28 -27.63 7.29
N PHE A 194 12.56 -27.42 6.19
CA PHE A 194 11.80 -28.47 5.51
C PHE A 194 12.11 -28.59 4.02
N ASP A 195 13.34 -28.27 3.62
CA ASP A 195 13.86 -28.45 2.26
C ASP A 195 12.97 -27.82 1.17
N GLY A 196 12.61 -26.54 1.36
CA GLY A 196 11.85 -25.77 0.38
C GLY A 196 10.34 -26.07 0.32
N LYS A 197 9.80 -26.85 1.26
CA LYS A 197 8.35 -27.11 1.34
C LYS A 197 7.56 -25.85 1.67
N LYS A 198 6.29 -25.83 1.21
CA LYS A 198 5.33 -24.79 1.60
C LYS A 198 5.02 -24.82 3.10
N VAL A 199 4.87 -23.64 3.67
CA VAL A 199 4.55 -23.38 5.08
C VAL A 199 3.25 -24.08 5.45
N ARG A 200 3.31 -24.78 6.59
CA ARG A 200 2.18 -25.33 7.32
C ARG A 200 2.22 -24.79 8.75
N GLN A 201 1.06 -24.68 9.39
CA GLN A 201 0.94 -24.30 10.79
C GLN A 201 1.34 -25.45 11.73
N ASP A 202 2.54 -25.99 11.54
CA ASP A 202 3.06 -27.17 12.25
C ASP A 202 4.53 -27.04 12.67
N LEU A 203 5.16 -25.88 12.44
CA LEU A 203 6.59 -25.66 12.68
C LEU A 203 6.99 -26.05 14.11
N LYS A 204 6.32 -25.47 15.13
CA LYS A 204 6.58 -25.76 16.55
C LYS A 204 6.45 -27.26 16.87
N ARG A 205 5.39 -27.90 16.36
CA ARG A 205 5.11 -29.34 16.60
C ARG A 205 6.16 -30.25 15.97
N ARG A 206 6.79 -29.81 14.87
CA ARG A 206 7.79 -30.59 14.12
C ARG A 206 9.22 -30.22 14.46
N MET A 207 9.44 -29.16 15.25
CA MET A 207 10.76 -28.64 15.58
C MET A 207 11.70 -29.72 16.15
N ALA A 208 11.21 -30.58 17.03
CA ALA A 208 12.00 -31.67 17.62
C ALA A 208 12.51 -32.73 16.62
N ARG A 209 11.98 -32.76 15.38
CA ARG A 209 12.32 -33.74 14.35
C ARG A 209 13.24 -33.19 13.25
N ILE A 210 13.60 -31.92 13.33
CA ILE A 210 14.40 -31.25 12.31
C ILE A 210 15.88 -31.46 12.64
N GLU A 211 16.69 -31.87 11.67
CA GLU A 211 18.14 -31.93 11.85
C GLU A 211 18.75 -30.56 11.55
N LEU A 212 19.07 -29.80 12.60
CA LEU A 212 19.66 -28.47 12.45
C LEU A 212 21.12 -28.59 12.00
N LYS A 213 21.46 -27.94 10.88
CA LYS A 213 22.84 -27.93 10.36
C LYS A 213 23.56 -26.68 10.82
N ASP A 214 24.81 -26.81 11.28
CA ASP A 214 25.61 -25.67 11.75
C ASP A 214 25.84 -24.62 10.65
N GLU A 215 25.87 -25.03 9.38
CA GLU A 215 25.98 -24.14 8.21
C GLU A 215 24.80 -23.17 8.05
N TRP A 216 23.65 -23.41 8.71
CA TRP A 216 22.51 -22.50 8.65
C TRP A 216 22.70 -21.26 9.51
N PHE A 217 23.52 -21.36 10.56
CA PHE A 217 23.69 -20.33 11.58
C PHE A 217 24.75 -19.29 11.18
N ASN A 218 24.67 -18.81 9.94
CA ASN A 218 25.47 -17.69 9.48
C ASN A 218 24.63 -16.74 8.60
N LEU A 219 25.03 -15.47 8.57
CA LEU A 219 24.26 -14.43 7.90
C LEU A 219 24.23 -14.62 6.38
N GLU A 220 25.35 -15.03 5.77
CA GLU A 220 25.47 -15.23 4.32
C GLU A 220 24.51 -16.31 3.81
N PHE A 221 24.32 -17.37 4.58
CA PHE A 221 23.38 -18.43 4.30
C PHE A 221 21.95 -17.90 4.33
N ILE A 222 21.56 -17.17 5.39
CA ILE A 222 20.22 -16.55 5.46
C ILE A 222 19.99 -15.59 4.28
N GLU A 223 20.97 -14.75 3.96
CA GLU A 223 20.89 -13.85 2.81
C GLU A 223 20.69 -14.60 1.49
N LEU A 224 21.40 -15.71 1.30
CA LEU A 224 21.24 -16.56 0.12
C LEU A 224 19.84 -17.18 0.07
N GLN A 225 19.35 -17.73 1.18
CA GLN A 225 18.01 -18.33 1.23
C GLN A 225 16.90 -17.31 1.01
N THR A 226 17.03 -16.09 1.57
CA THR A 226 16.11 -14.98 1.29
C THR A 226 16.13 -14.62 -0.20
N LYS A 227 17.31 -14.55 -0.84
CA LYS A 227 17.43 -14.29 -2.29
C LYS A 227 16.78 -15.39 -3.13
N VAL A 228 17.01 -16.66 -2.78
CA VAL A 228 16.41 -17.82 -3.46
C VAL A 228 14.89 -17.79 -3.34
N ALA A 229 14.36 -17.49 -2.15
CA ALA A 229 12.91 -17.38 -1.96
C ALA A 229 12.33 -16.24 -2.82
N LEU A 230 12.93 -15.05 -2.80
CA LEU A 230 12.44 -13.92 -3.59
C LEU A 230 12.54 -14.15 -5.11
N ALA A 231 13.47 -14.99 -5.58
CA ALA A 231 13.62 -15.31 -7.00
C ALA A 231 12.47 -16.19 -7.55
N GLU A 232 11.65 -16.78 -6.68
CA GLU A 232 10.44 -17.52 -7.09
C GLU A 232 9.21 -16.63 -7.28
N LEU A 233 9.31 -15.34 -6.92
CA LEU A 233 8.25 -14.35 -7.13
C LEU A 233 8.46 -13.60 -8.45
N PRO A 234 7.41 -12.98 -9.01
CA PRO A 234 7.56 -12.04 -10.12
C PRO A 234 8.55 -10.92 -9.77
N ASN A 235 9.46 -10.59 -10.70
CA ASN A 235 10.55 -9.64 -10.47
C ASN A 235 10.08 -8.31 -9.86
N GLU A 236 8.99 -7.75 -10.38
CA GLU A 236 8.43 -6.48 -9.89
C GLU A 236 8.04 -6.54 -8.40
N LEU A 237 7.44 -7.65 -7.96
CA LEU A 237 7.07 -7.86 -6.57
C LEU A 237 8.29 -8.18 -5.70
N ALA A 238 9.23 -8.97 -6.22
CA ALA A 238 10.47 -9.27 -5.51
C ALA A 238 11.27 -7.99 -5.23
N ASP A 239 11.36 -7.07 -6.19
CA ASP A 239 12.04 -5.79 -6.03
C ASP A 239 11.30 -4.86 -5.07
N ALA A 240 9.96 -4.79 -5.14
CA ALA A 240 9.16 -4.03 -4.18
C ALA A 240 9.36 -4.54 -2.75
N ILE A 241 9.32 -5.86 -2.53
CA ILE A 241 9.56 -6.47 -1.22
C ILE A 241 10.96 -6.09 -0.72
N ARG A 242 12.01 -6.21 -1.55
CA ARG A 242 13.39 -5.87 -1.15
C ARG A 242 13.53 -4.43 -0.65
N LEU A 243 12.81 -3.49 -1.28
CA LEU A 243 12.84 -2.08 -0.87
C LEU A 243 12.15 -1.84 0.47
N ASP A 244 11.11 -2.63 0.78
CA ASP A 244 10.33 -2.52 2.01
C ASP A 244 10.93 -3.31 3.19
N LEU A 245 11.88 -4.22 2.96
CA LEU A 245 12.55 -4.97 4.02
C LEU A 245 13.42 -4.05 4.89
N GLY A 246 13.32 -4.22 6.21
CA GLY A 246 14.15 -3.53 7.18
C GLY A 246 15.62 -3.94 7.07
N LYS A 247 16.52 -2.99 7.38
CA LYS A 247 17.98 -3.18 7.32
C LYS A 247 18.50 -4.37 8.14
N HIS A 248 17.74 -4.81 9.15
CA HIS A 248 18.10 -5.89 10.05
C HIS A 248 17.32 -7.19 9.81
N PHE A 249 16.58 -7.30 8.72
CA PHE A 249 15.73 -8.46 8.42
C PHE A 249 16.49 -9.80 8.54
N ASN A 250 17.60 -9.96 7.81
CA ASN A 250 18.37 -11.22 7.83
C ASN A 250 19.05 -11.47 9.20
N ALA A 251 19.47 -10.41 9.89
CA ALA A 251 20.02 -10.53 11.24
C ALA A 251 18.97 -10.97 12.26
N ALA A 252 17.73 -10.50 12.13
CA ALA A 252 16.60 -10.92 12.93
C ALA A 252 16.23 -12.38 12.65
N LEU A 253 16.24 -12.80 11.37
CA LEU A 253 16.06 -14.20 10.98
C LEU A 253 17.13 -15.11 11.59
N LEU A 254 18.40 -14.71 11.55
CA LEU A 254 19.48 -15.45 12.19
C LEU A 254 19.27 -15.58 13.70
N ARG A 255 18.80 -14.51 14.38
CA ARG A 255 18.41 -14.57 15.79
C ARG A 255 17.27 -15.58 16.02
N THR A 256 16.23 -15.58 15.19
CA THR A 256 15.13 -16.55 15.27
C THR A 256 15.61 -17.98 15.01
N LEU A 257 16.57 -18.17 14.11
CA LEU A 257 17.19 -19.47 13.85
C LEU A 257 17.98 -19.96 15.08
N HIS A 258 18.79 -19.11 15.71
CA HIS A 258 19.45 -19.44 16.98
C HIS A 258 18.46 -19.79 18.09
N PHE A 259 17.38 -19.01 18.21
CA PHE A 259 16.30 -19.31 19.14
C PHE A 259 15.71 -20.71 18.89
N SER A 260 15.49 -21.06 17.62
CA SER A 260 14.92 -22.36 17.23
C SER A 260 15.78 -23.54 17.73
N ARG A 261 17.11 -23.39 17.78
CA ARG A 261 18.03 -24.39 18.35
C ARG A 261 17.78 -24.60 19.84
N SER A 262 17.70 -23.52 20.61
CA SER A 262 17.38 -23.59 22.05
C SER A 262 15.98 -24.14 22.31
N TYR A 263 15.01 -23.78 21.45
CA TYR A 263 13.65 -24.32 21.51
C TYR A 263 13.64 -25.83 21.25
N GLN A 264 14.38 -26.28 20.23
CA GLN A 264 14.51 -27.70 19.89
C GLN A 264 15.16 -28.49 21.03
N GLU A 265 16.23 -27.98 21.64
CA GLU A 265 16.91 -28.63 22.76
C GLU A 265 15.94 -28.90 23.92
N LEU A 266 15.09 -27.93 24.28
CA LEU A 266 14.06 -28.10 25.30
C LEU A 266 12.96 -29.08 24.85
N ALA A 267 12.54 -29.00 23.59
CA ALA A 267 11.51 -29.89 23.05
C ALA A 267 11.96 -31.36 23.05
N ILE A 268 13.22 -31.64 22.68
CA ILE A 268 13.81 -32.99 22.73
C ILE A 268 13.91 -33.51 24.17
N GLN A 269 14.16 -32.62 25.14
CA GLN A 269 14.16 -32.95 26.57
C GLN A 269 12.75 -33.19 27.15
N ASN A 270 11.70 -33.21 26.33
CA ASN A 270 10.30 -33.28 26.75
C ASN A 270 9.95 -32.22 27.80
N ALA A 271 10.48 -31.00 27.64
CA ALA A 271 10.12 -29.87 28.47
C ALA A 271 8.59 -29.66 28.44
N SER A 272 8.01 -29.27 29.57
CA SER A 272 6.58 -29.00 29.66
C SER A 272 6.18 -27.82 28.76
N PRO A 273 4.93 -27.75 28.29
CA PRO A 273 4.43 -26.63 27.48
C PRO A 273 4.72 -25.27 28.13
N GLU A 274 4.54 -25.16 29.45
CA GLU A 274 4.79 -23.91 30.19
C GLU A 274 6.27 -23.50 30.17
N ARG A 275 7.20 -24.47 30.08
CA ARG A 275 8.63 -24.18 29.97
C ARG A 275 9.00 -23.68 28.58
N LEU A 276 8.37 -24.23 27.54
CA LEU A 276 8.53 -23.75 26.15
C LEU A 276 7.91 -22.36 25.99
N GLU A 277 6.70 -22.14 26.52
CA GLU A 277 6.03 -20.84 26.56
C GLU A 277 6.88 -19.79 27.31
N ARG A 278 7.48 -20.14 28.46
CA ARG A 278 8.37 -19.21 29.18
C ARG A 278 9.58 -18.80 28.35
N LEU A 279 10.18 -19.73 27.59
CA LEU A 279 11.30 -19.40 26.69
C LEU A 279 10.82 -18.44 25.59
N GLU A 280 9.70 -18.76 24.99
CA GLU A 280 8.99 -17.97 24.00
C GLU A 280 8.68 -16.54 24.50
N TYR A 281 8.11 -16.38 25.69
CA TYR A 281 7.86 -15.07 26.30
C TYR A 281 9.15 -14.31 26.62
N LYS A 282 10.18 -15.00 27.13
CA LYS A 282 11.46 -14.38 27.49
C LYS A 282 12.15 -13.76 26.27
N GLU A 283 12.08 -14.44 25.13
CA GLU A 283 12.66 -13.96 23.88
C GLU A 283 11.72 -13.04 23.10
N GLY A 284 10.48 -12.91 23.59
CA GLY A 284 9.43 -12.10 23.01
C GLY A 284 8.87 -12.76 21.76
N LEU A 285 7.89 -13.66 21.92
CA LEU A 285 7.07 -14.20 20.82
C LEU A 285 6.63 -13.16 19.80
N ILE A 286 6.40 -11.94 20.27
CA ILE A 286 5.91 -10.80 19.50
C ILE A 286 7.08 -10.01 18.85
N GLY A 287 8.32 -10.24 19.28
CA GLY A 287 9.53 -9.59 18.79
C GLY A 287 10.46 -10.46 17.92
N LEU A 288 10.30 -11.79 17.93
CA LEU A 288 11.10 -12.69 17.08
C LEU A 288 10.47 -12.84 15.70
N LEU A 289 11.11 -12.21 14.71
CA LEU A 289 10.65 -12.22 13.34
C LEU A 289 10.65 -13.63 12.73
N GLY A 290 9.51 -14.05 12.18
CA GLY A 290 9.33 -15.36 11.57
C GLY A 290 9.10 -16.52 12.53
N TRP A 291 9.06 -16.28 13.85
CA TRP A 291 8.58 -17.29 14.80
C TRP A 291 7.05 -17.26 14.86
N PRO A 292 6.35 -18.33 14.44
CA PRO A 292 4.91 -18.27 14.28
C PRO A 292 4.17 -18.28 15.61
N ILE A 293 3.09 -17.50 15.69
CA ILE A 293 2.09 -17.60 16.76
C ILE A 293 0.93 -18.41 16.19
N TYR A 294 0.91 -19.70 16.47
CA TYR A 294 -0.24 -20.53 16.16
C TYR A 294 -1.26 -20.36 17.28
N ILE A 295 -2.37 -19.69 16.98
CA ILE A 295 -3.55 -19.72 17.83
C ILE A 295 -4.16 -21.11 17.60
N ASP A 296 -4.18 -21.96 18.63
CA ASP A 296 -5.00 -23.17 18.57
C ASP A 296 -6.46 -22.71 18.49
N MET A 297 -7.08 -22.88 17.33
CA MET A 297 -8.54 -22.80 17.14
C MET A 297 -9.19 -24.14 17.47
#